data_AF-A0A3A8NKY2-F1
#
_entry.id   AF-A0A3A8NKY2-F1
#
_cell.length_a   1.000
_cell.length_b   1.000
_cell.length_c   1.000
_cell.angle_alpha   90.00
_cell.angle_beta   90.00
_cell.angle_gamma   90.00
#
_symmetry.space_group_name_H-M   'P 1'
#
loop_
_entity.id
_entity.type
_entity.pdbx_description
1 polymer ?
#
loop_
_entity_poly.entity_id
_entity_poly.type
_entity_poly.pdbx_seq_one_letter_code
_entity_poly.pdbx_strand_id
1 'polypeptide(L)'
;MPISDSGRSRSPVPEHADHRDDDAGGGYFAAFFPLDKSLHTDVSALYSSIRHSITQSYTQTVRQWLSTQSYEAQREFGLLAIENVRKGFW
;
A
#
# COMPACT_ATOMS: atom_id res chain seq x y z
N MET A 1 44.81 9.06 43.54
CA MET A 1 43.60 9.61 44.17
C MET A 1 42.40 8.82 43.67
N PRO A 2 41.65 8.11 44.53
CA PRO A 2 40.39 7.48 44.15
C PRO A 2 39.20 8.41 44.46
N ILE A 3 38.22 8.48 43.56
CA ILE A 3 36.94 9.17 43.79
C ILE A 3 35.88 8.09 43.99
N SER A 4 35.26 8.10 45.17
CA SER A 4 34.22 7.16 45.59
C SER A 4 32.88 7.46 44.91
N ASP A 5 32.27 6.45 44.30
CA ASP A 5 30.86 6.49 43.87
C ASP A 5 29.97 5.99 45.02
N SER A 6 28.95 6.77 45.35
CA SER A 6 28.12 6.64 46.53
C SER A 6 26.68 6.30 46.15
N GLY A 7 26.20 5.16 46.65
CA GLY A 7 24.81 5.01 47.10
C GLY A 7 23.74 4.77 46.03
N ARG A 8 23.57 3.51 45.61
CA ARG A 8 22.30 3.04 45.01
C ARG A 8 21.47 2.29 46.06
N SER A 9 20.67 3.02 46.83
CA SER A 9 19.64 2.46 47.71
C SER A 9 18.44 1.98 46.88
N ARG A 10 18.10 0.70 46.99
CA ARG A 10 16.82 0.15 46.52
C ARG A 10 15.73 0.48 47.54
N SER A 11 14.50 0.73 47.07
CA SER A 11 13.28 0.48 47.82
C SER A 11 12.19 -0.06 46.88
N PRO A 12 11.25 -0.89 47.38
CA PRO A 12 10.44 -1.78 46.56
C PRO A 12 9.04 -1.21 46.23
N VAL A 13 8.43 -1.91 45.26
CA VAL A 13 7.13 -1.75 44.55
C VAL A 13 5.91 -1.48 45.45
N PRO A 14 4.83 -0.88 44.89
CA PRO A 14 3.52 -1.50 45.07
C PRO A 14 2.80 -1.79 43.73
N GLU A 15 2.44 -3.05 43.61
CA GLU A 15 1.47 -3.67 42.73
C GLU A 15 0.08 -3.23 43.21
N HIS A 16 -0.80 -2.83 42.28
CA HIS A 16 -2.27 -2.92 42.32
C HIS A 16 -2.88 -1.80 41.45
N ALA A 17 -3.43 -2.18 40.30
CA ALA A 17 -4.80 -1.84 39.92
C ALA A 17 -5.16 -2.58 38.63
N ASP A 18 -6.02 -3.58 38.78
CA ASP A 18 -6.89 -4.15 37.75
C ASP A 18 -7.44 -3.06 36.84
N HIS A 19 -7.12 -3.11 35.55
CA HIS A 19 -7.90 -2.45 34.51
C HIS A 19 -8.86 -3.50 33.95
N ARG A 20 -10.11 -3.48 34.44
CA ARG A 20 -11.22 -4.18 33.82
C ARG A 20 -11.56 -3.46 32.51
N ASP A 21 -11.14 -4.04 31.39
CA ASP A 21 -11.71 -3.76 30.08
C ASP A 21 -12.75 -4.85 29.77
N ASP A 22 -13.93 -4.70 30.36
CA ASP A 22 -15.14 -5.31 29.83
C ASP A 22 -15.84 -4.26 28.95
N ASP A 23 -16.23 -4.72 27.76
CA ASP A 23 -17.26 -4.17 26.88
C ASP A 23 -16.87 -3.04 25.91
N ALA A 24 -16.69 -3.39 24.64
CA ALA A 24 -17.48 -2.79 23.57
C ALA A 24 -17.17 -3.42 22.20
N GLY A 25 -18.21 -3.98 21.59
CA GLY A 25 -18.55 -3.58 20.22
C GLY A 25 -17.83 -4.31 19.09
N GLY A 26 -18.55 -5.28 18.51
CA GLY A 26 -18.80 -5.33 17.06
C GLY A 26 -17.65 -4.88 16.16
N GLY A 27 -16.56 -5.64 16.17
CA GLY A 27 -15.55 -5.54 15.14
C GLY A 27 -16.15 -6.03 13.84
N TYR A 28 -16.59 -5.09 12.99
CA TYR A 28 -16.79 -5.32 11.58
C TYR A 28 -15.65 -6.21 11.10
N PHE A 29 -15.95 -7.46 10.74
CA PHE A 29 -15.14 -8.19 9.79
C PHE A 29 -15.29 -7.45 8.45
N ALA A 30 -14.71 -6.25 8.38
CA ALA A 30 -14.34 -5.64 7.14
C ALA A 30 -13.45 -6.69 6.51
N ALA A 31 -14.03 -7.42 5.55
CA ALA A 31 -13.31 -8.28 4.66
C ALA A 31 -12.07 -7.49 4.26
N PHE A 32 -10.90 -7.96 4.67
CA PHE A 32 -9.64 -7.46 4.15
C PHE A 32 -9.68 -7.79 2.67
N PHE A 33 -10.14 -6.86 1.84
CA PHE A 33 -10.33 -7.09 0.42
C PHE A 33 -8.93 -7.22 -0.22
N PRO A 34 -8.51 -8.41 -0.69
CA PRO A 34 -7.29 -8.50 -1.49
C PRO A 34 -7.45 -7.86 -2.88
N LEU A 35 -8.62 -7.25 -3.17
CA LEU A 35 -8.94 -6.58 -4.42
C LEU A 35 -7.89 -5.55 -4.86
N ASP A 36 -7.24 -4.88 -3.92
CA ASP A 36 -6.25 -3.86 -4.27
C ASP A 36 -4.92 -4.49 -4.72
N LYS A 37 -4.56 -5.67 -4.20
CA LYS A 37 -3.33 -6.37 -4.61
C LYS A 37 -3.47 -6.98 -6.00
N SER A 38 -4.59 -7.64 -6.29
CA SER A 38 -4.82 -8.21 -7.63
C SER A 38 -4.93 -7.11 -8.67
N LEU A 39 -5.69 -6.05 -8.40
CA LEU A 39 -5.80 -4.89 -9.28
C LEU A 39 -4.43 -4.25 -9.52
N HIS A 40 -3.63 -4.04 -8.47
CA HIS A 40 -2.28 -3.51 -8.60
C HIS A 40 -1.38 -4.40 -9.46
N THR A 41 -1.45 -5.73 -9.29
CA THR A 41 -0.73 -6.70 -10.12
C THR A 41 -1.16 -6.60 -11.58
N ASP A 42 -2.45 -6.56 -11.86
CA ASP A 42 -2.99 -6.52 -13.22
C ASP A 42 -2.66 -5.20 -13.92
N VAL A 43 -2.76 -4.07 -13.22
CA VAL A 43 -2.33 -2.76 -13.73
C VAL A 43 -0.81 -2.78 -13.98
N SER A 44 -0.02 -3.33 -13.06
CA SER A 44 1.44 -3.44 -13.25
C SER A 44 1.80 -4.31 -14.47
N ALA A 45 1.05 -5.39 -14.69
CA ALA A 45 1.18 -6.24 -15.86
C ALA A 45 0.82 -5.48 -17.15
N LEU A 46 -0.29 -4.73 -17.16
CA LEU A 46 -0.69 -3.89 -18.29
C LEU A 46 0.43 -2.91 -18.68
N TYR A 47 0.97 -2.15 -17.72
CA TYR A 47 2.03 -1.17 -17.97
C TYR A 47 3.32 -1.79 -18.51
N SER A 48 3.57 -3.05 -18.18
CA SER A 48 4.76 -3.80 -18.61
C SER A 48 4.54 -4.55 -19.93
N SER A 49 3.29 -4.61 -20.41
CA SER A 49 2.93 -5.34 -21.63
C SER A 49 3.09 -4.50 -22.90
N ILE A 50 3.31 -5.18 -24.03
CA ILE A 50 3.23 -4.60 -25.37
C ILE A 50 1.79 -4.75 -25.86
N ARG A 51 1.12 -3.62 -26.12
CA ARG A 51 -0.31 -3.57 -26.50
C ARG A 51 -0.48 -2.71 -27.73
N HIS A 52 -0.43 -3.33 -28.91
CA HIS A 52 -0.59 -2.60 -30.18
C HIS A 52 -1.90 -1.79 -30.25
N SER A 53 -2.99 -2.29 -29.66
CA SER A 53 -4.27 -1.56 -29.59
C SER A 53 -4.22 -0.28 -28.77
N ILE A 54 -3.25 -0.12 -27.87
CA ILE A 54 -3.06 1.06 -27.02
C ILE A 54 -1.95 1.94 -27.58
N THR A 55 -0.78 1.35 -27.83
CA THR A 55 0.45 2.08 -28.17
C THR A 55 0.63 2.30 -29.67
N GLN A 56 -0.16 1.60 -30.50
CA GLN A 56 0.02 1.51 -31.97
C GLN A 56 1.44 1.04 -32.34
N SER A 57 2.10 0.31 -31.45
CA SER A 57 3.45 -0.19 -31.59
C SER A 57 3.53 -1.66 -31.19
N TYR A 58 4.34 -2.42 -31.93
CA TYR A 58 4.63 -3.82 -31.64
C TYR A 58 5.88 -4.03 -30.78
N THR A 59 6.60 -2.95 -30.43
CA THR A 59 7.89 -3.04 -29.73
C THR A 59 7.93 -2.28 -28.42
N GLN A 60 7.05 -1.29 -28.24
CA GLN A 60 7.00 -0.48 -27.03
C GLN A 60 6.02 -1.05 -26.01
N THR A 61 6.44 -1.07 -24.74
CA THR A 61 5.50 -1.32 -23.64
C THR A 61 4.60 -0.11 -23.44
N VAL A 62 3.44 -0.33 -22.79
CA VAL A 62 2.54 0.76 -22.40
C VAL A 62 3.27 1.83 -21.59
N ARG A 63 4.13 1.46 -20.64
CA ARG A 63 4.93 2.42 -19.85
C ARG A 63 5.90 3.25 -20.70
N GLN A 64 6.61 2.61 -21.62
CA GLN A 64 7.55 3.31 -22.51
C GLN A 64 6.81 4.32 -23.38
N TRP A 65 5.73 3.88 -24.04
CA TRP A 65 4.88 4.75 -24.82
C TRP A 65 4.32 5.90 -23.98
N LEU A 66 3.82 5.62 -22.77
CA LEU A 66 3.20 6.62 -21.91
C LEU A 66 4.19 7.71 -21.46
N SER A 67 5.48 7.37 -21.30
CA SER A 67 6.52 8.34 -20.97
C SER A 67 6.77 9.41 -22.04
N THR A 68 6.32 9.15 -23.29
CA THR A 68 6.39 10.11 -24.39
C THR A 68 5.16 11.03 -24.48
N GLN A 69 4.12 10.75 -23.68
CA GLN A 69 2.87 11.51 -23.69
C GLN A 69 2.96 12.73 -22.77
N SER A 70 2.09 13.73 -23.01
CA SER A 70 1.94 14.87 -22.12
C SER A 70 1.48 14.42 -20.73
N TYR A 71 1.84 15.17 -19.69
CA TYR A 71 1.46 14.84 -18.31
C TYR A 71 -0.05 14.63 -18.14
N GLU A 72 -0.86 15.47 -18.80
CA GLU A 72 -2.32 15.35 -18.80
C GLU A 72 -2.79 14.02 -19.39
N ALA A 73 -2.25 13.63 -20.55
CA ALA A 73 -2.55 12.34 -21.16
C ALA A 73 -2.09 11.16 -20.28
N GLN A 74 -0.96 11.28 -19.58
CA GLN A 74 -0.52 10.26 -18.63
C GLN A 74 -1.52 10.08 -17.47
N ARG A 75 -2.04 11.20 -16.95
CA ARG A 75 -3.02 11.21 -15.85
C ARG A 75 -4.35 10.61 -16.29
N GLU A 76 -4.88 11.04 -17.43
CA GLU A 76 -6.13 10.51 -17.98
C GLU A 76 -6.03 9.01 -18.28
N PHE A 77 -4.93 8.59 -18.89
CA PHE A 77 -4.67 7.18 -19.15
C PHE A 77 -4.64 6.36 -17.86
N GLY A 78 -4.01 6.86 -16.79
CA GLY A 78 -3.95 6.17 -15.51
C GLY A 78 -5.34 5.88 -14.93
N LEU A 79 -6.26 6.84 -15.01
CA LEU A 79 -7.65 6.67 -14.56
C LEU A 79 -8.38 5.63 -15.42
N LEU A 80 -8.23 5.70 -16.74
CA LEU A 80 -8.83 4.77 -17.68
C LEU A 80 -8.30 3.34 -17.51
N ALA A 81 -6.99 3.20 -17.26
CA ALA A 81 -6.34 1.91 -17.04
C ALA A 81 -6.89 1.21 -15.79
N ILE A 82 -7.01 1.94 -14.69
CA ILE A 82 -7.61 1.40 -13.45
C ILE A 82 -9.05 0.95 -13.71
N GLU A 83 -9.84 1.76 -14.41
CA GLU A 83 -11.24 1.42 -14.69
C GLU A 83 -11.38 0.18 -15.57
N ASN A 84 -10.62 0.10 -16.67
CA ASN A 84 -10.71 -1.00 -17.62
C ASN A 84 -10.17 -2.31 -17.06
N VAL A 85 -9.07 -2.27 -16.30
CA VAL A 85 -8.53 -3.47 -15.63
C VAL A 85 -9.51 -3.95 -14.56
N ARG A 86 -10.09 -3.04 -13.76
CA ARG A 86 -11.11 -3.42 -12.77
C ARG A 86 -12.33 -4.07 -13.40
N LYS A 87 -12.70 -3.68 -14.63
CA LYS A 87 -13.80 -4.27 -15.40
C LYS A 87 -13.40 -5.53 -16.19
N GLY A 88 -12.11 -5.88 -16.22
CA GLY A 88 -11.58 -7.04 -16.94
C GLY A 88 -11.49 -6.84 -18.46
N PHE A 89 -11.53 -5.61 -18.96
CA PHE A 89 -11.42 -5.34 -20.39
C PHE A 89 -9.97 -5.38 -20.89
N TRP A 90 -9.01 -5.01 -20.02
CA TRP A 90 -7.59 -4.88 -20.37
C TRP A 90 -6.72 -5.85 -19.59
#